data_AF-A0A4Y2N071-F1
#
_entry.id   AF-A0A4Y2N071-F1
#
_cell.length_a   1.000
_cell.length_b   1.000
_cell.length_c   1.000
_cell.angle_alpha   90.00
_cell.angle_beta   90.00
_cell.angle_gamma   90.00
#
_symmetry.space_group_name_H-M   'P 1'
#
loop_
_entity.id
_entity.type
_entity.pdbx_description
1 polymer ?
#
loop_
_entity_poly.entity_id
_entity_poly.type
_entity_poly.pdbx_seq_one_letter_code
_entity_poly.pdbx_strand_id
1 'polypeptide(L)'
;MLSRPICTHKKPNCEICTITIDVPARSSKDIRNEQMKDDELKKIIDTFESPEKGTNYSNCTERGYLMNREVLYRYSPDSESEEHQLVFPTHEREQILRDHHDAPTAGHYGGEGTLNRISNRYYFTGMRKFITD
;
A
#
# COMPACT_ATOMS: atom_id res chain seq x y z
N MET A 1 5.40 36.00 -6.30
CA MET A 1 4.09 35.42 -5.94
C MET A 1 3.60 34.61 -7.14
N LEU A 2 3.97 33.33 -7.24
CA LEU A 2 3.51 32.47 -8.34
C LEU A 2 2.39 31.57 -7.80
N SER A 3 1.15 32.05 -7.94
CA SER A 3 -0.05 31.28 -7.65
C SER A 3 -0.20 30.14 -8.66
N ARG A 4 -0.62 28.95 -8.19
CA ARG A 4 -0.98 27.85 -9.10
C ARG A 4 -2.08 28.31 -10.06
N PRO A 5 -2.00 27.97 -11.37
CA PRO A 5 -3.05 28.30 -12.31
C PRO A 5 -4.35 27.57 -11.94
N ILE A 6 -5.47 28.30 -12.00
CA ILE A 6 -6.80 27.74 -11.74
C ILE A 6 -7.16 26.83 -12.92
N CYS A 7 -7.30 25.53 -12.64
CA CYS A 7 -7.69 24.55 -13.64
C CYS A 7 -9.19 24.69 -13.96
N THR A 8 -9.50 25.15 -15.17
CA THR A 8 -10.88 25.42 -15.62
C THR A 8 -11.45 24.35 -16.55
N HIS A 9 -10.82 23.17 -16.64
CA HIS A 9 -11.24 22.14 -17.60
C HIS A 9 -12.42 21.30 -17.07
N LYS A 10 -13.58 21.44 -17.73
CA LYS A 10 -14.73 20.51 -17.62
C LYS A 10 -14.47 19.20 -18.41
N LYS A 11 -13.38 18.49 -18.10
CA LYS A 11 -13.15 17.12 -18.58
C LYS A 11 -12.59 16.26 -17.44
N PRO A 12 -13.00 14.98 -17.35
CA PRO A 12 -12.69 14.13 -16.19
C PRO A 12 -11.22 13.70 -16.07
N ASN A 13 -10.35 13.98 -17.06
CA ASN A 13 -8.93 13.64 -17.01
C ASN A 13 -8.03 14.87 -17.14
N CYS A 14 -7.69 15.48 -16.00
CA CYS A 14 -6.65 16.51 -15.94
C CYS A 14 -5.27 15.83 -15.78
N GLU A 15 -4.43 15.90 -16.81
CA GLU A 15 -3.07 15.30 -16.84
C GLU A 15 -2.10 15.87 -15.79
N ILE A 16 -2.45 16.99 -15.15
CA ILE A 16 -1.65 17.62 -14.09
C ILE A 16 -2.02 17.06 -12.69
N CYS A 17 -3.18 16.42 -12.54
CA CYS A 17 -3.75 16.11 -11.22
C CYS A 17 -3.92 14.63 -10.89
N THR A 18 -3.75 13.69 -11.82
CA THR A 18 -4.00 12.27 -11.49
C THR A 18 -3.14 11.36 -12.34
N ILE A 19 -1.87 11.20 -11.94
CA ILE A 19 -1.12 10.00 -12.30
C ILE A 19 -1.60 8.92 -11.32
N THR A 20 -2.72 8.28 -11.67
CA THR A 20 -2.99 6.94 -11.16
C THR A 20 -1.93 6.05 -11.75
N ILE A 21 -0.91 5.72 -10.96
CA ILE A 21 -0.16 4.49 -11.21
C ILE A 21 -1.21 3.40 -11.04
N ASP A 22 -1.75 2.92 -12.16
CA ASP A 22 -2.56 1.73 -12.25
C ASP A 22 -1.64 0.58 -11.83
N VAL A 23 -1.58 0.39 -10.53
CA VAL A 23 -1.26 -0.92 -9.97
C VAL A 23 -2.23 -1.86 -10.66
N PRO A 24 -1.74 -2.97 -11.27
CA PRO A 24 -2.62 -3.84 -12.03
C PRO A 24 -3.83 -4.11 -11.16
N ALA A 25 -5.01 -3.81 -11.68
CA ALA A 25 -6.28 -3.92 -10.98
C ALA A 25 -6.54 -5.40 -10.67
N ARG A 26 -5.75 -5.94 -9.74
CA ARG A 26 -5.82 -7.31 -9.25
C ARG A 26 -7.12 -7.40 -8.49
N SER A 27 -7.83 -8.50 -8.71
CA SER A 27 -9.05 -8.71 -7.96
C SER A 27 -8.70 -8.87 -6.48
N SER A 28 -9.64 -8.53 -5.59
CA SER A 28 -9.46 -8.77 -4.15
C SER A 28 -9.13 -10.23 -3.84
N LYS A 29 -9.63 -11.17 -4.66
CA LYS A 29 -9.33 -12.60 -4.56
C LYS A 29 -7.86 -12.90 -4.86
N ASP A 30 -7.30 -12.31 -5.91
CA ASP A 30 -5.89 -12.51 -6.26
C ASP A 30 -4.98 -11.96 -5.16
N ILE A 31 -5.30 -10.76 -4.67
CA ILE A 31 -4.55 -10.14 -3.57
C ILE A 31 -4.61 -11.03 -2.33
N ARG A 32 -5.80 -11.51 -1.95
CA ARG A 32 -5.96 -12.44 -0.83
C ARG A 32 -5.15 -13.72 -1.03
N ASN A 33 -5.20 -14.32 -2.22
CA ASN A 33 -4.44 -15.53 -2.52
C ASN A 33 -2.93 -15.32 -2.34
N GLU A 34 -2.41 -14.17 -2.76
CA GLU A 34 -1.00 -13.82 -2.54
C GLU A 34 -0.69 -13.56 -1.06
N GLN A 35 -1.57 -12.87 -0.33
CA GLN A 35 -1.41 -12.67 1.12
C GLN A 35 -1.38 -13.99 1.89
N MET A 36 -2.22 -14.96 1.52
CA MET A 36 -2.30 -16.27 2.18
C MET A 36 -1.09 -17.18 1.92
N LYS A 37 -0.24 -16.85 0.92
CA LYS A 37 1.03 -17.54 0.70
C LYS A 37 2.14 -17.07 1.64
N ASP A 38 1.98 -15.91 2.26
CA ASP A 38 2.92 -15.38 3.25
C ASP A 38 2.52 -15.84 4.65
N ASP A 39 3.39 -16.59 5.31
CA ASP A 39 3.12 -17.21 6.61
C ASP A 39 2.86 -16.18 7.73
N GLU A 40 3.42 -14.97 7.66
CA GLU A 40 3.14 -13.93 8.63
C GLU A 40 1.77 -13.30 8.39
N LEU A 41 1.46 -12.96 7.14
CA LEU A 41 0.18 -12.36 6.79
C LEU A 41 -0.96 -13.33 7.02
N LYS A 42 -0.77 -14.61 6.68
CA LYS A 42 -1.72 -15.68 6.95
C LYS A 42 -2.09 -15.77 8.42
N LYS A 43 -1.12 -15.73 9.34
CA LYS A 43 -1.40 -15.73 10.79
C LYS A 43 -2.25 -14.53 11.23
N ILE A 44 -2.02 -13.37 10.64
CA ILE A 44 -2.81 -12.17 10.92
C ILE A 44 -4.24 -12.36 10.39
N ILE A 45 -4.39 -12.83 9.15
CA ILE A 45 -5.70 -13.10 8.55
C ILE A 45 -6.47 -14.15 9.36
N ASP A 46 -5.85 -15.27 9.71
CA ASP A 46 -6.44 -16.31 10.54
C ASP A 46 -6.88 -15.76 11.91
N THR A 47 -6.13 -14.80 12.47
CA THR A 47 -6.51 -14.11 13.72
C THR A 47 -7.77 -13.26 13.56
N PHE A 48 -7.95 -12.59 12.41
CA PHE A 48 -9.14 -11.80 12.11
C PHE A 48 -10.36 -12.67 11.77
N GLU A 49 -10.15 -13.83 11.18
CA GLU A 49 -11.20 -14.78 10.79
C GLU A 49 -11.62 -15.72 11.92
N SER A 50 -10.79 -15.85 12.95
CA SER A 50 -11.14 -16.58 14.16
C SER A 50 -12.38 -15.96 14.83
N PRO A 51 -13.39 -16.79 15.20
CA PRO A 51 -14.54 -16.30 15.94
C PRO A 51 -14.16 -15.80 17.35
N GLU A 52 -13.02 -16.27 17.88
CA GLU A 52 -12.50 -15.88 19.19
C GLU A 52 -11.55 -14.69 19.05
N LYS A 53 -12.05 -13.50 19.40
CA LYS A 53 -11.24 -12.27 19.48
C LYS A 53 -10.44 -12.27 20.78
N GLY A 54 -9.28 -12.92 20.76
CA GLY A 54 -8.33 -12.94 21.86
C GLY A 54 -7.31 -11.80 21.81
N THR A 55 -6.30 -11.89 22.67
CA THR A 55 -5.17 -10.93 22.75
C THR A 55 -4.49 -10.70 21.40
N ASN A 56 -4.38 -11.73 20.55
CA ASN A 56 -3.77 -11.60 19.22
C ASN A 56 -4.56 -10.66 18.30
N TYR A 57 -5.89 -10.68 18.37
CA TYR A 57 -6.74 -9.76 17.60
C TYR A 57 -6.47 -8.31 18.03
N SER A 58 -6.49 -8.04 19.34
CA SER A 58 -6.19 -6.71 19.87
C SER A 58 -4.81 -6.25 19.44
N ASN A 59 -3.78 -7.08 19.59
CA ASN A 59 -2.42 -6.79 19.15
C ASN A 59 -2.33 -6.46 17.66
N CYS A 60 -3.07 -7.17 16.80
CA CYS A 60 -3.12 -6.88 15.37
C CYS A 60 -3.78 -5.52 15.10
N THR A 61 -4.91 -5.23 15.74
CA THR A 61 -5.60 -3.95 15.57
C THR A 61 -4.81 -2.76 16.11
N GLU A 62 -4.12 -2.90 17.24
CA GLU A 62 -3.24 -1.87 17.81
C GLU A 62 -2.04 -1.56 16.91
N ARG A 63 -1.56 -2.57 16.15
CA ARG A 63 -0.54 -2.38 15.11
C ARG A 63 -1.07 -1.74 13.83
N GLY A 64 -2.37 -1.46 13.78
CA GLY A 64 -3.06 -0.78 12.68
C GLY A 64 -3.62 -1.72 11.61
N TYR A 65 -3.61 -3.04 11.82
CA TYR A 65 -4.15 -3.98 10.82
C TYR A 65 -5.67 -4.00 10.82
N LEU A 66 -6.26 -4.18 9.64
CA LEU A 66 -7.69 -4.37 9.45
C LEU A 66 -7.99 -5.25 8.22
N MET A 67 -9.20 -5.81 8.18
CA MET A 67 -9.70 -6.57 7.03
C MET A 67 -10.76 -5.77 6.29
N ASN A 68 -10.67 -5.72 4.96
CA ASN A 68 -11.70 -5.17 4.08
C ASN A 68 -11.91 -6.10 2.89
N ARG A 69 -13.13 -6.62 2.73
CA ARG A 69 -13.50 -7.59 1.68
C ARG A 69 -12.47 -8.73 1.55
N GLU A 70 -12.12 -9.33 2.70
CA GLU A 70 -11.19 -10.47 2.82
C GLU A 70 -9.72 -10.16 2.49
N VAL A 71 -9.38 -8.89 2.26
CA VAL A 71 -8.02 -8.41 2.02
C VAL A 71 -7.49 -7.68 3.26
N LEU A 72 -6.23 -7.94 3.60
CA LEU A 72 -5.55 -7.33 4.72
C LEU A 72 -5.00 -5.94 4.35
N TYR A 73 -5.30 -4.95 5.19
CA TYR A 73 -4.80 -3.59 5.10
C TYR A 73 -4.15 -3.14 6.41
N ARG A 74 -3.42 -2.03 6.37
CA ARG A 74 -2.80 -1.42 7.54
C ARG A 74 -2.92 0.11 7.51
N TYR A 75 -3.17 0.72 8.66
CA TYR A 75 -2.99 2.16 8.85
C TYR A 75 -1.52 2.49 9.06
N SER A 76 -1.02 3.48 8.33
CA SER A 76 0.30 4.04 8.61
C SER A 76 0.19 4.98 9.80
N PRO A 77 0.89 4.73 10.92
CA PRO A 77 0.93 5.68 12.02
C PRO A 77 1.73 6.95 11.67
N ASP A 78 2.52 6.92 10.59
CA ASP A 78 3.42 8.00 10.20
C ASP A 78 2.92 8.82 9.00
N SER A 79 1.81 8.43 8.36
CA SER A 79 1.25 9.24 7.28
C SER A 79 0.29 10.28 7.84
N GLU A 80 0.38 11.50 7.34
CA GLU A 80 -0.64 12.54 7.55
C GLU A 80 -2.00 12.17 6.91
N SER A 81 -2.01 11.15 6.05
CA SER A 81 -3.20 10.57 5.42
C SER A 81 -3.84 9.51 6.32
N GLU A 82 -5.17 9.51 6.44
CA GLU A 82 -5.95 8.42 7.07
C GLU A 82 -6.18 7.23 6.12
N GLU A 83 -5.50 7.20 4.98
CA GLU A 83 -5.67 6.16 3.97
C GLU A 83 -5.08 4.81 4.40
N HIS A 84 -5.81 3.75 4.07
CA HIS A 84 -5.36 2.38 4.31
C HIS A 84 -4.29 1.97 3.30
N GLN A 85 -3.17 1.46 3.80
CA GLN A 85 -2.14 0.82 2.98
C GLN A 85 -2.52 -0.62 2.71
N LEU A 86 -2.40 -1.07 1.47
CA LEU A 86 -2.53 -2.48 1.14
C LEU A 86 -1.29 -3.24 1.63
N VAL A 87 -1.50 -4.31 2.40
CA VAL A 87 -0.41 -5.14 2.92
C VAL A 87 0.00 -6.15 1.86
N PHE A 88 1.22 -6.05 1.35
CA PHE A 88 1.75 -7.00 0.38
C PHE A 88 2.58 -8.08 1.06
N PRO A 89 2.53 -9.31 0.53
CA PRO A 89 3.41 -10.38 0.99
C PRO A 89 4.86 -10.09 0.62
N THR A 90 5.77 -10.58 1.44
CA THR A 90 7.20 -10.30 1.33
C THR A 90 7.82 -10.82 0.01
N HIS A 91 7.29 -11.91 -0.56
CA HIS A 91 7.76 -12.46 -1.85
C HIS A 91 7.43 -11.57 -3.05
N GLU A 92 6.43 -10.68 -2.97
CA GLU A 92 6.10 -9.76 -4.06
C GLU A 92 6.81 -8.41 -3.96
N ARG A 93 7.52 -8.15 -2.86
CA ARG A 93 8.19 -6.87 -2.57
C ARG A 93 9.06 -6.40 -3.75
N GLU A 94 9.90 -7.27 -4.28
CA GLU A 94 10.81 -6.91 -5.37
C GLU A 94 10.08 -6.57 -6.66
N GLN A 95 8.98 -7.26 -6.96
CA GLN A 95 8.20 -7.01 -8.16
C GLN A 95 7.55 -5.62 -8.09
N ILE A 96 6.95 -5.28 -6.95
CA ILE A 96 6.33 -3.97 -6.73
C ILE A 96 7.36 -2.85 -6.90
N LEU A 97 8.56 -3.04 -6.35
CA LEU A 97 9.64 -2.06 -6.48
C LEU A 97 10.06 -1.88 -7.93
N ARG A 98 10.25 -2.96 -8.69
CA ARG A 98 10.55 -2.89 -10.12
C ARG A 98 9.45 -2.15 -10.89
N ASP A 99 8.19 -2.52 -10.67
CA ASP A 99 7.04 -1.92 -11.35
C ASP A 99 6.94 -0.40 -11.10
N HIS A 100 7.29 0.05 -9.90
CA HIS A 100 7.25 1.47 -9.54
C HIS A 100 8.53 2.24 -9.89
N HIS A 101 9.69 1.56 -9.94
CA HIS A 101 10.98 2.14 -10.33
C HIS A 101 11.11 2.28 -11.85
N ASP A 102 10.59 1.34 -12.63
CA ASP A 102 10.69 1.35 -14.10
C ASP A 102 9.58 2.17 -14.78
N ALA A 103 8.69 2.77 -13.98
CA ALA A 103 7.68 3.69 -14.49
C ALA A 103 8.35 4.93 -15.13
N PRO A 104 7.88 5.42 -16.30
CA PRO A 104 8.48 6.57 -17.00
C PRO A 104 8.63 7.85 -16.17
N THR A 105 7.93 7.93 -15.03
CA THR A 105 7.92 9.07 -14.11
C THR A 105 8.93 8.94 -12.95
N ALA A 106 9.54 7.77 -12.75
CA ALA A 106 10.55 7.55 -11.72
C ALA A 106 11.84 8.34 -12.00
N GLY A 107 12.13 8.61 -13.28
CA GLY A 107 13.28 9.41 -13.71
C GLY A 107 13.31 10.86 -13.21
N HIS A 108 12.18 11.41 -12.71
CA HIS A 108 12.13 12.76 -12.14
C HIS A 108 12.33 12.83 -10.62
N TYR A 109 12.22 11.70 -9.89
CA TYR A 109 12.14 11.72 -8.42
C TYR A 109 13.26 10.95 -7.71
N GLY A 110 14.10 10.20 -8.45
CA GLY A 110 15.11 9.32 -7.85
C GLY A 110 14.48 8.17 -7.05
N GLY A 111 15.33 7.40 -6.33
CA GLY A 111 14.88 6.27 -5.50
C GLY A 111 13.96 6.71 -4.35
N GLU A 112 14.26 7.84 -3.70
CA GLU A 112 13.51 8.34 -2.53
C GLU A 112 12.05 8.71 -2.85
N GLY A 113 11.78 9.36 -3.99
CA GLY A 113 10.40 9.72 -4.33
C GLY A 113 9.55 8.55 -4.82
N THR A 114 10.18 7.49 -5.32
CA THR A 114 9.51 6.21 -5.63
C THR A 114 9.11 5.49 -4.35
N LEU A 115 10.02 5.43 -3.37
CA LEU A 115 9.77 4.80 -2.07
C LEU A 115 8.69 5.53 -1.27
N ASN A 116 8.68 6.86 -1.25
CA ASN A 116 7.64 7.64 -0.56
C ASN A 116 6.24 7.38 -1.17
N ARG A 117 6.15 7.17 -2.49
CA ARG A 117 4.87 6.81 -3.13
C ARG A 117 4.41 5.41 -2.75
N ILE A 118 5.33 4.44 -2.73
CA ILE A 118 5.04 3.07 -2.32
C ILE A 118 4.60 3.06 -0.85
N SER A 119 5.31 3.76 0.04
CA SER A 119 4.97 3.84 1.46
C SER A 119 3.68 4.59 1.76
N ASN A 120 3.08 5.31 0.81
CA ASN A 120 1.76 5.89 1.02
C ASN A 120 0.63 4.93 0.69
N ARG A 121 0.87 3.93 -0.17
CA ARG A 121 -0.17 3.01 -0.67
C ARG A 121 0.01 1.55 -0.24
N TYR A 122 1.23 1.17 0.08
CA TYR A 122 1.65 -0.20 0.31
C TYR A 122 2.43 -0.32 1.61
N TYR A 123 2.26 -1.47 2.24
CA TYR A 123 3.02 -1.88 3.41
C TYR A 123 3.49 -3.33 3.24
N PHE A 124 4.67 -3.66 3.75
CA PHE A 124 5.12 -5.04 3.90
C PHE A 124 5.98 -5.17 5.17
N THR A 125 6.08 -6.37 5.74
CA THR A 125 6.90 -6.57 6.94
C THR A 125 8.35 -6.19 6.66
N GLY A 126 8.94 -5.38 7.54
CA GLY A 126 10.33 -4.92 7.40
C GLY A 126 10.53 -3.76 6.43
N MET A 127 9.46 -3.15 5.92
CA MET A 127 9.54 -2.02 4.99
C MET A 127 10.45 -0.88 5.45
N ARG A 128 10.38 -0.45 6.71
CA ARG A 128 11.27 0.61 7.22
C ARG A 128 12.76 0.23 7.12
N LYS A 129 13.11 -1.02 7.48
CA LYS A 129 14.49 -1.52 7.38
C LYS A 129 14.94 -1.57 5.92
N PHE A 130 14.05 -2.00 5.03
CA PHE A 130 14.33 -2.07 3.60
C PHE A 130 14.48 -0.70 2.92
N ILE A 131 13.81 0.34 3.44
CA ILE A 131 13.91 1.72 2.91
C ILE A 131 15.18 2.43 3.39
N THR A 132 15.70 2.03 4.56
CA THR A 132 16.82 2.74 5.22
C THR A 132 18.19 2.13 4.90
N ASP A 133 18.22 0.96 4.26
CA ASP A 133 19.42 0.20 3.87
C ASP A 133 19.64 0.33 2.35
#